data_AF-A0A0G0S7U0-F1
#
_entry.id   AF-A0A0G0S7U0-F1
#
_cell.length_a   1.000
_cell.length_b   1.000
_cell.length_c   1.000
_cell.angle_alpha   90.00
_cell.angle_beta   90.00
_cell.angle_gamma   90.00
#
_symmetry.space_group_name_H-M   'P 1'
#
loop_
_entity.id
_entity.type
_entity.pdbx_description
1 polymer ?
#
loop_
_entity_poly.entity_id
_entity_poly.type
_entity_poly.pdbx_seq_one_letter_code
_entity_poly.pdbx_strand_id
1 'polypeptide(L)'
;MGGEVSDALRAGQYEQAKKTALWYKELFGDRYYIELLDHGHINHPSAWEEQKAVNDQLLKLAKELKIPAVVTCDAHYLKSEDREAHEILLCVQTGAFLVDEERFSLKDFELHVMDPAEVIQRWGETHPELITNTKAIAQRCNVEIELGNILIPKFPVPKGESEKSLLEKLVWQGLTWRYGGKSRTAATELSAGQAQKLLKTAIIERAKYELEVVEKMGFAGYFIIVADFINWGKDRGIVFGPGRGSAAGSIMSYAMRITELDPLQYDLLFERFLNPDRISMPDMDIDIQDSRRDEVINYCIKKYGRDRVANIVTFGRMA
;
A
#
# COMPACT_ATOMS: atom_id res chain seq x y z
N MET A 1 13.16 20.61 -17.52
CA MET A 1 13.86 21.60 -16.66
C MET A 1 12.96 22.14 -15.56
N GLY A 2 12.87 21.46 -14.40
CA GLY A 2 12.10 21.96 -13.24
C GLY A 2 12.75 21.68 -11.89
N GLY A 3 14.03 21.30 -11.88
CA GLY A 3 14.80 21.12 -10.65
C GLY A 3 15.41 22.45 -10.19
N GLU A 4 15.51 22.66 -8.88
CA GLU A 4 15.93 23.94 -8.28
C GLU A 4 17.28 24.47 -8.82
N VAL A 5 18.27 23.59 -9.01
CA VAL A 5 19.57 23.96 -9.57
C VAL A 5 19.45 24.40 -11.03
N SER A 6 18.78 23.61 -11.86
CA SER A 6 18.59 23.92 -13.28
C SER A 6 17.77 25.19 -13.49
N ASP A 7 16.76 25.44 -12.65
CA ASP A 7 15.96 26.66 -12.68
C ASP A 7 16.76 27.90 -12.28
N ALA A 8 17.59 27.80 -11.25
CA ALA A 8 18.48 28.89 -10.86
C ALA A 8 19.49 29.21 -11.99
N LEU A 9 20.05 28.20 -12.65
CA LEU A 9 20.96 28.39 -13.80
C LEU A 9 20.25 29.02 -14.99
N ARG A 10 19.02 28.59 -15.30
CA ARG A 10 18.18 29.18 -16.33
C ARG A 10 17.89 30.66 -16.05
N ALA A 11 17.67 31.02 -14.79
CA ALA A 11 17.49 32.41 -14.35
C ALA A 11 18.81 33.23 -14.26
N GLY A 12 19.96 32.66 -14.63
CA GLY A 12 21.27 33.32 -14.54
C GLY A 12 21.83 33.45 -13.12
N GLN A 13 21.26 32.73 -12.15
CA GLN A 13 21.60 32.80 -10.73
C GLN A 13 22.63 31.72 -10.34
N TYR A 14 23.83 31.76 -10.93
CA TYR A 14 24.86 30.72 -10.75
C TYR A 14 25.26 30.49 -9.28
N GLU A 15 25.44 31.55 -8.50
CA GLU A 15 25.80 31.42 -7.07
C GLU A 15 24.70 30.74 -6.25
N GLN A 16 23.43 31.01 -6.59
CA GLN A 16 22.31 30.33 -5.95
C GLN A 16 22.29 28.83 -6.33
N ALA A 17 22.44 28.52 -7.62
CA ALA A 17 22.54 27.14 -8.09
C ALA A 17 23.68 26.37 -7.39
N LYS A 18 24.83 27.03 -7.23
CA LYS A 18 26.00 26.49 -6.52
C LYS A 18 25.72 26.24 -5.05
N LYS A 19 25.08 27.19 -4.35
CA LYS A 19 24.69 27.04 -2.96
C LYS A 19 23.71 25.86 -2.78
N THR A 20 22.70 25.76 -3.64
CA THR A 20 21.72 24.67 -3.63
C THR A 20 22.40 23.32 -3.89
N ALA A 21 23.26 23.21 -4.91
CA ALA A 21 23.99 21.98 -5.22
C ALA A 21 24.94 21.54 -4.08
N LEU A 22 25.60 22.49 -3.42
CA LEU A 22 26.44 22.21 -2.24
C LEU A 22 25.61 21.71 -1.06
N TRP A 23 24.44 22.29 -0.82
CA TRP A 23 23.53 21.84 0.24
C TRP A 23 23.07 20.39 0.00
N TYR A 24 22.67 20.05 -1.22
CA TYR A 24 22.31 18.68 -1.58
C TYR A 24 23.49 17.71 -1.47
N LYS A 25 24.69 18.14 -1.90
CA LYS A 25 25.92 17.35 -1.73
C LYS A 25 26.23 17.09 -0.25
N GLU A 26 26.05 18.08 0.62
CA GLU A 26 26.22 17.93 2.07
C GLU A 26 25.22 16.92 2.66
N LEU A 27 23.95 17.00 2.23
CA LEU A 27 22.88 16.14 2.73
C LEU A 27 23.01 14.68 2.25
N PHE A 28 23.28 14.47 0.97
CA PHE A 28 23.26 13.15 0.34
C PHE A 28 24.65 12.51 0.19
N GLY A 29 25.72 13.28 0.32
CA GLY A 29 27.10 12.83 0.21
C GLY A 29 27.44 12.36 -1.20
N ASP A 30 27.93 11.12 -1.31
CA ASP A 30 28.29 10.45 -2.57
C ASP A 30 27.08 9.93 -3.37
N ARG A 31 25.86 10.18 -2.88
CA ARG A 31 24.60 9.82 -3.54
C ARG A 31 23.98 10.96 -4.33
N TYR A 32 24.62 12.13 -4.35
CA TYR A 32 24.17 13.27 -5.14
C TYR A 32 24.89 13.34 -6.49
N TYR A 33 24.10 13.50 -7.55
CA TYR A 33 24.56 13.61 -8.92
C TYR A 33 23.96 14.86 -9.56
N ILE A 34 24.69 15.49 -10.47
CA ILE A 34 24.14 16.52 -11.33
C ILE A 34 23.51 15.85 -12.56
N GLU A 35 22.20 16.02 -12.73
CA GLU A 35 21.46 15.48 -13.86
C GLU A 35 21.55 16.42 -15.06
N LEU A 36 21.88 15.85 -16.23
CA LEU A 36 21.76 16.49 -17.53
C LEU A 36 20.63 15.83 -18.31
N LEU A 37 19.80 16.63 -18.97
CA LEU A 37 18.82 16.10 -19.92
C LEU A 37 19.43 16.03 -21.31
N ASP A 38 19.23 14.90 -21.99
CA ASP A 38 19.80 14.60 -23.30
C ASP A 38 19.36 15.60 -24.39
N HIS A 39 18.19 16.23 -24.25
CA HIS A 39 17.72 17.31 -25.15
C HIS A 39 18.66 18.52 -25.23
N GLY A 40 19.60 18.67 -24.30
CA GLY A 40 20.64 19.70 -24.38
C GLY A 40 21.85 19.32 -25.23
N HIS A 41 21.89 18.13 -25.80
CA HIS A 41 22.92 17.74 -26.76
C HIS A 41 22.63 18.30 -28.15
N ILE A 42 23.64 18.87 -28.81
CA ILE A 42 23.47 19.54 -30.13
C ILE A 42 22.98 18.59 -31.24
N ASN A 43 23.33 17.30 -31.15
CA ASN A 43 22.91 16.28 -32.11
C ASN A 43 21.63 15.53 -31.69
N HIS A 44 20.88 16.03 -30.70
CA HIS A 44 19.60 15.44 -30.32
C HIS A 44 18.53 15.75 -31.38
N PRO A 45 17.65 14.81 -31.77
CA PRO A 45 16.62 15.05 -32.80
C PRO A 45 15.69 16.24 -32.49
N SER A 46 15.35 16.40 -31.21
CA SER A 46 14.64 17.56 -30.67
C SER A 46 15.54 18.38 -29.74
N ALA A 47 16.71 18.80 -30.22
CA ALA A 47 17.65 19.61 -29.44
C ALA A 47 17.01 20.92 -28.98
N TRP A 48 17.28 21.31 -27.73
CA TRP A 48 16.73 22.51 -27.12
C TRP A 48 17.85 23.42 -26.61
N GLU A 49 17.98 24.59 -27.24
CA GLU A 49 19.03 25.57 -26.94
C GLU A 49 19.06 26.00 -25.47
N GLU A 50 17.89 26.15 -24.85
CA GLU A 50 17.81 26.53 -23.44
C GLU A 50 18.34 25.41 -22.53
N GLN A 51 18.01 24.15 -22.83
CA GLN A 51 18.57 23.00 -22.12
C GLN A 51 20.07 22.88 -22.35
N LYS A 52 20.56 23.14 -23.55
CA LYS A 52 22.00 23.15 -23.85
C LYS A 52 22.72 24.19 -22.98
N ALA A 53 22.21 25.42 -22.91
CA ALA A 53 22.80 26.48 -22.08
C ALA A 53 22.82 26.12 -20.58
N VAL A 54 21.81 25.41 -20.10
CA VAL A 54 21.77 24.88 -18.73
C VAL A 54 22.75 23.72 -18.55
N ASN A 55 22.82 22.77 -19.48
CA ASN A 55 23.77 21.64 -19.45
C ASN A 55 25.23 22.12 -19.40
N ASP A 56 25.59 23.13 -20.21
CA ASP A 56 26.94 23.71 -20.22
C ASP A 56 27.31 24.26 -18.82
N GLN A 57 26.36 24.93 -18.16
CA GLN A 57 26.55 25.43 -16.80
C GLN A 57 26.56 24.31 -15.75
N LEU A 58 25.74 23.27 -15.91
CA LEU A 58 25.70 22.10 -15.02
C LEU A 58 27.02 21.32 -15.09
N LEU A 59 27.61 21.14 -16.28
CA LEU A 59 28.92 20.51 -16.44
C LEU A 59 30.03 21.32 -15.76
N LYS A 60 29.98 22.65 -15.92
CA LYS A 60 30.88 23.56 -15.20
C LYS A 60 30.73 23.40 -13.69
N LEU A 61 29.50 23.39 -13.20
CA LEU A 61 29.18 23.26 -11.78
C LEU A 61 29.62 21.90 -11.22
N ALA A 62 29.39 20.81 -11.95
CA ALA A 62 29.81 19.46 -11.61
C ALA A 62 31.32 19.36 -11.45
N LYS A 63 32.09 19.95 -12.37
CA LYS A 63 33.54 20.02 -12.30
C LYS A 63 34.02 20.87 -11.12
N GLU A 64 33.44 22.05 -10.93
CA GLU A 64 33.80 22.99 -9.87
C GLU A 64 33.57 22.39 -8.48
N LEU A 65 32.40 21.78 -8.28
CA LEU A 65 32.00 21.22 -6.99
C LEU A 65 32.46 19.78 -6.80
N LYS A 66 33.10 19.16 -7.81
CA LYS A 66 33.46 17.73 -7.83
C LYS A 66 32.24 16.86 -7.49
N ILE A 67 31.13 17.09 -8.19
CA ILE A 67 29.91 16.28 -8.11
C ILE A 67 29.83 15.48 -9.40
N PRO A 68 29.71 14.14 -9.34
CA PRO A 68 29.52 13.34 -10.55
C PRO A 68 28.25 13.74 -11.28
N ALA A 69 28.27 13.72 -12.60
CA ALA A 69 27.12 14.05 -13.43
C ALA A 69 26.56 12.80 -14.14
N VAL A 70 25.27 12.80 -14.46
CA VAL A 70 24.58 11.69 -15.13
C VAL A 70 23.65 12.25 -16.20
N VAL A 71 23.49 11.55 -17.32
CA VAL A 71 22.54 11.91 -18.37
C VAL A 71 21.26 11.08 -18.27
N THR A 72 20.12 11.72 -18.46
CA THR A 72 18.78 11.12 -18.50
C THR A 72 17.96 11.71 -19.66
N CYS A 73 16.81 11.11 -19.96
CA CYS A 73 16.00 11.48 -21.14
C CYS A 73 14.55 11.90 -20.80
N ASP A 74 14.18 11.89 -19.51
CA ASP A 74 12.84 12.30 -19.04
C ASP A 74 11.68 11.63 -19.80
N ALA A 75 11.77 10.31 -19.97
CA ALA A 75 10.80 9.55 -20.77
C ALA A 75 9.41 9.53 -20.12
N HIS A 76 8.38 9.89 -20.90
CA HIS A 76 6.97 9.91 -20.51
C HIS A 76 6.15 8.82 -21.21
N TYR A 77 6.69 8.22 -22.28
CA TYR A 77 6.03 7.16 -23.06
C TYR A 77 7.06 6.15 -23.59
N LEU A 78 6.60 5.01 -24.12
CA LEU A 78 7.49 3.89 -24.44
C LEU A 78 8.19 4.06 -25.79
N LYS A 79 7.43 4.36 -26.86
CA LYS A 79 7.94 4.48 -28.23
C LYS A 79 7.70 5.85 -28.81
N SER A 80 8.51 6.26 -29.79
CA SER A 80 8.32 7.54 -30.48
C SER A 80 6.90 7.71 -31.07
N GLU A 81 6.30 6.61 -31.56
CA GLU A 81 4.92 6.60 -32.08
C GLU A 81 3.85 6.96 -31.02
N ASP A 82 4.11 6.73 -29.73
CA ASP A 82 3.15 6.96 -28.64
C ASP A 82 2.98 8.45 -28.30
N ARG A 83 3.73 9.34 -28.96
CA ARG A 83 3.70 10.80 -28.73
C ARG A 83 2.30 11.40 -28.88
N GLU A 84 1.53 10.97 -29.89
CA GLU A 84 0.18 11.48 -30.10
C GLU A 84 -0.76 11.07 -28.95
N ALA A 85 -0.64 9.83 -28.47
CA ALA A 85 -1.42 9.35 -27.33
C ALA A 85 -1.06 10.11 -26.04
N HIS A 86 0.22 10.43 -25.84
CA HIS A 86 0.67 11.27 -24.72
C HIS A 86 0.08 12.69 -24.79
N GLU A 87 0.06 13.32 -25.97
CA GLU A 87 -0.54 14.65 -26.15
C GLU A 87 -2.05 14.65 -25.87
N ILE A 88 -2.76 13.59 -26.27
CA ILE A 88 -4.18 13.40 -25.93
C ILE A 88 -4.35 13.25 -24.41
N LEU A 89 -3.47 12.49 -23.75
CA LEU A 89 -3.51 12.31 -22.30
C LEU A 89 -3.33 13.65 -21.56
N LEU A 90 -2.43 14.52 -22.03
CA LEU A 90 -2.27 15.87 -21.49
C LEU A 90 -3.53 16.72 -21.68
N CYS A 91 -4.20 16.61 -22.83
CA CYS A 91 -5.47 17.30 -23.08
C CYS A 91 -6.57 16.82 -22.11
N VAL A 92 -6.67 15.51 -21.86
CA VAL A 92 -7.62 14.95 -20.88
C VAL A 92 -7.34 15.49 -19.47
N GLN A 93 -6.06 15.56 -19.07
CA GLN A 93 -5.65 16.07 -17.77
C GLN A 93 -5.96 17.57 -17.58
N THR A 94 -5.79 18.36 -18.64
CA THR A 94 -5.93 19.83 -18.59
C THR A 94 -7.31 20.34 -19.00
N GLY A 95 -8.18 19.46 -19.51
CA GLY A 95 -9.49 19.84 -20.04
C GLY A 95 -9.42 20.64 -21.34
N ALA A 96 -8.32 20.51 -22.09
CA ALA A 96 -8.09 21.22 -23.36
C ALA A 96 -8.44 20.35 -24.58
N PHE A 97 -8.55 20.96 -25.75
CA PHE A 97 -8.73 20.25 -27.03
C PHE A 97 -7.43 20.19 -27.80
N LEU A 98 -7.20 19.14 -28.59
CA LEU A 98 -5.99 19.03 -29.43
C LEU A 98 -5.80 20.20 -30.41
N VAL A 99 -6.90 20.82 -30.84
CA VAL A 99 -6.91 21.96 -31.78
C VAL A 99 -6.54 23.29 -31.11
N ASP A 100 -6.51 23.34 -29.79
CA ASP A 100 -6.08 24.53 -29.05
C ASP A 100 -4.55 24.66 -29.15
N GLU A 101 -4.08 25.78 -29.72
CA GLU A 101 -2.65 26.03 -29.90
C GLU A 101 -1.96 26.49 -28.61
N GLU A 102 -2.70 27.05 -27.64
CA GLU A 102 -2.18 27.52 -26.35
C GLU A 102 -2.23 26.44 -25.25
N ARG A 103 -2.70 25.24 -25.59
CA ARG A 103 -2.77 24.12 -24.65
C ARG A 103 -1.38 23.74 -24.13
N PHE A 104 -1.36 23.12 -22.96
CA PHE A 104 -0.16 22.45 -22.48
C PHE A 104 0.25 21.33 -23.46
N SER A 105 1.47 21.42 -23.98
CA SER A 105 1.97 20.60 -25.09
C SER A 105 3.43 20.26 -24.88
N LEU A 106 3.80 18.99 -25.10
CA LEU A 106 5.18 18.53 -25.10
C LEU A 106 5.57 17.87 -26.44
N LYS A 107 4.74 18.02 -27.49
CA LYS A 107 4.94 17.41 -28.83
C LYS A 107 6.30 17.68 -29.49
N ASP A 108 6.92 18.80 -29.15
CA ASP A 108 8.19 19.24 -29.74
C ASP A 108 9.40 18.56 -29.10
N PHE A 109 9.20 17.80 -28.01
CA PHE A 109 10.23 17.04 -27.34
C PHE A 109 10.06 15.54 -27.59
N GLU A 110 11.15 14.84 -27.87
CA GLU A 110 11.14 13.39 -27.88
C GLU A 110 11.26 12.86 -26.44
N LEU A 111 10.15 12.38 -25.87
CA LEU A 111 10.06 11.89 -24.50
C LEU A 111 9.73 10.38 -24.45
N HIS A 112 10.24 9.62 -25.42
CA HIS A 112 10.16 8.16 -25.38
C HIS A 112 11.36 7.56 -24.65
N VAL A 113 11.29 6.27 -24.32
CA VAL A 113 12.47 5.52 -23.86
C VAL A 113 13.45 5.40 -25.02
N MET A 114 14.49 6.24 -25.02
CA MET A 114 15.50 6.29 -26.08
C MET A 114 16.37 5.04 -26.12
N ASP A 115 16.84 4.67 -27.31
CA ASP A 115 17.83 3.61 -27.47
C ASP A 115 19.15 4.04 -26.79
N PRO A 116 19.70 3.24 -25.85
CA PRO A 116 20.97 3.55 -25.21
C PRO A 116 22.12 3.82 -26.20
N ALA A 117 22.12 3.18 -27.37
CA ALA A 117 23.15 3.38 -28.38
C ALA A 117 23.18 4.83 -28.90
N GLU A 118 22.03 5.48 -29.03
CA GLU A 118 21.93 6.87 -29.47
C GLU A 118 22.46 7.84 -28.42
N VAL A 119 22.12 7.62 -27.15
CA VAL A 119 22.62 8.43 -26.03
C VAL A 119 24.14 8.26 -25.88
N ILE A 120 24.64 7.03 -26.05
CA ILE A 120 26.07 6.74 -26.06
C ILE A 120 26.77 7.41 -27.23
N GLN A 121 26.18 7.41 -28.43
CA GLN A 121 26.75 8.08 -29.59
C GLN A 121 26.84 9.60 -29.37
N ARG A 122 25.86 10.20 -28.70
CA ARG A 122 25.85 11.64 -28.37
C ARG A 122 26.92 11.98 -27.33
N TRP A 123 26.93 11.31 -26.18
CA TRP A 123 27.75 11.71 -25.03
C TRP A 123 29.03 10.93 -24.83
N GLY A 124 29.17 9.74 -25.41
CA GLY A 124 30.22 8.78 -25.09
C GLY A 124 31.64 9.23 -25.47
N GLU A 125 31.79 10.07 -26.50
CA GLU A 125 33.10 10.57 -26.91
C GLU A 125 33.60 11.74 -26.04
N THR A 126 32.71 12.68 -25.70
CA THR A 126 33.08 13.90 -24.96
C THR A 126 32.91 13.77 -23.46
N HIS A 127 31.93 12.99 -23.02
CA HIS A 127 31.50 12.86 -21.62
C HIS A 127 31.13 11.40 -21.27
N PRO A 128 32.03 10.42 -21.45
CA PRO A 128 31.77 9.01 -21.16
C PRO A 128 31.36 8.75 -19.70
N GLU A 129 31.76 9.62 -18.78
CA GLU A 129 31.38 9.57 -17.37
C GLU A 129 29.86 9.65 -17.17
N LEU A 130 29.14 10.42 -17.99
CA LEU A 130 27.69 10.58 -17.85
C LEU A 130 26.97 9.24 -18.06
N ILE A 131 27.43 8.48 -19.06
CA ILE A 131 26.90 7.15 -19.39
C ILE A 131 27.29 6.15 -18.32
N THR A 132 28.57 6.06 -17.97
CA THR A 132 29.04 5.05 -17.00
C THR A 132 28.44 5.26 -15.60
N ASN A 133 28.16 6.51 -15.22
CA ASN A 133 27.44 6.84 -13.99
C ASN A 133 26.01 6.30 -13.97
N THR A 134 25.28 6.25 -15.10
CA THR A 134 23.93 5.65 -15.14
C THR A 134 23.96 4.20 -14.67
N LYS A 135 24.90 3.41 -15.19
CA LYS A 135 25.10 2.00 -14.82
C LYS A 135 25.57 1.87 -13.38
N ALA A 136 26.49 2.72 -12.95
CA ALA A 136 26.99 2.72 -11.57
C ALA A 136 25.87 3.00 -10.56
N ILE A 137 24.98 3.96 -10.85
CA ILE A 137 23.79 4.24 -10.03
C ILE A 137 22.86 3.03 -10.00
N ALA A 138 22.52 2.47 -11.17
CA ALA A 138 21.65 1.30 -11.25
C ALA A 138 22.20 0.10 -10.45
N GLN A 139 23.53 -0.12 -10.48
CA GLN A 139 24.19 -1.18 -9.71
C GLN A 139 24.17 -0.94 -8.19
N ARG A 140 24.03 0.31 -7.73
CA ARG A 140 23.89 0.66 -6.31
C ARG A 140 22.47 0.47 -5.80
N CYS A 141 21.47 0.43 -6.69
CA CYS A 141 20.07 0.25 -6.34
C CYS A 141 19.74 -1.22 -6.06
N ASN A 142 20.02 -1.68 -4.82
CA ASN A 142 19.61 -3.00 -4.34
C ASN A 142 18.46 -2.87 -3.34
N VAL A 143 17.22 -2.88 -3.83
CA VAL A 143 16.00 -2.77 -3.02
C VAL A 143 15.18 -4.04 -3.22
N GLU A 144 14.98 -4.79 -2.14
CA GLU A 144 14.06 -5.92 -2.10
C GLU A 144 12.82 -5.53 -1.28
N ILE A 145 11.64 -5.76 -1.85
CA ILE A 145 10.37 -5.60 -1.15
C ILE A 145 9.88 -7.00 -0.82
N GLU A 146 9.84 -7.35 0.45
CA GLU A 146 9.28 -8.63 0.91
C GLU A 146 7.76 -8.65 0.68
N LEU A 147 7.31 -9.55 -0.20
CA LEU A 147 5.90 -9.77 -0.49
C LEU A 147 5.44 -11.12 0.06
N GLY A 148 4.16 -11.22 0.42
CA GLY A 148 3.54 -12.49 0.85
C GLY A 148 3.59 -12.77 2.35
N ASN A 149 4.24 -11.92 3.15
CA ASN A 149 4.16 -12.00 4.61
C ASN A 149 2.75 -11.66 5.09
N ILE A 150 2.21 -12.48 5.99
CA ILE A 150 0.95 -12.21 6.69
C ILE A 150 1.25 -11.38 7.94
N LEU A 151 0.87 -10.11 7.92
CA LEU A 151 1.11 -9.17 9.02
C LEU A 151 -0.19 -8.91 9.79
N ILE A 152 -0.46 -9.72 10.81
CA ILE A 152 -1.63 -9.53 11.68
C ILE A 152 -1.24 -8.65 12.88
N PRO A 153 -1.99 -7.58 13.18
CA PRO A 153 -1.76 -6.77 14.37
C PRO A 153 -1.89 -7.63 15.64
N LYS A 154 -1.02 -7.41 16.63
CA LYS A 154 -1.15 -8.05 17.94
C LYS A 154 -2.30 -7.43 18.73
N PHE A 155 -3.20 -8.26 19.24
CA PHE A 155 -4.26 -7.81 20.14
C PHE A 155 -3.75 -7.74 21.59
N PRO A 156 -4.03 -6.65 22.33
CA PRO A 156 -3.64 -6.56 23.73
C PRO A 156 -4.45 -7.56 24.57
N VAL A 157 -3.76 -8.47 25.25
CA VAL A 157 -4.36 -9.48 26.12
C VAL A 157 -4.06 -9.22 27.60
N PRO A 158 -4.91 -9.68 28.54
CA PRO A 158 -4.62 -9.60 29.97
C PRO A 158 -3.29 -10.26 30.34
N LYS A 159 -2.67 -9.80 31.45
CA LYS A 159 -1.39 -10.34 31.91
C LYS A 159 -1.52 -11.85 32.20
N GLY A 160 -0.67 -12.64 31.56
CA GLY A 160 -0.66 -14.10 31.71
C GLY A 160 -1.59 -14.84 30.74
N GLU A 161 -2.32 -14.14 29.89
CA GLU A 161 -3.11 -14.72 28.79
C GLU A 161 -2.35 -14.60 27.44
N SER A 162 -2.72 -15.44 26.48
CA SER A 162 -2.33 -15.34 25.07
C SER A 162 -3.55 -15.06 24.19
N GLU A 163 -3.35 -14.65 22.94
CA GLU A 163 -4.47 -14.50 21.99
C GLU A 163 -5.25 -15.80 21.83
N LYS A 164 -4.55 -16.95 21.85
CA LYS A 164 -5.18 -18.28 21.87
C LYS A 164 -6.09 -18.44 23.08
N SER A 165 -5.58 -18.25 24.30
CA SER A 165 -6.38 -18.49 25.51
C SER A 165 -7.56 -17.52 25.60
N LEU A 166 -7.36 -16.27 25.15
CA LEU A 166 -8.43 -15.27 25.10
C LEU A 166 -9.50 -15.66 24.07
N LEU A 167 -9.09 -16.09 22.87
CA LEU A 167 -10.02 -16.53 21.83
C LEU A 167 -10.86 -17.71 22.31
N GLU A 168 -10.24 -18.76 22.85
CA GLU A 168 -10.94 -19.93 23.39
C GLU A 168 -11.99 -19.52 24.43
N LYS A 169 -11.59 -18.67 25.39
CA LYS A 169 -12.48 -18.14 26.42
C LYS A 169 -13.68 -17.42 25.80
N LEU A 170 -13.44 -16.48 24.87
CA LEU A 170 -14.51 -15.71 24.23
C LEU A 170 -15.47 -16.59 23.43
N VAL A 171 -14.96 -17.60 22.72
CA VAL A 171 -15.78 -18.56 21.96
C VAL A 171 -16.68 -19.35 22.90
N TRP A 172 -16.16 -19.95 23.97
CA TRP A 172 -16.98 -20.75 24.89
C TRP A 172 -18.05 -19.92 25.62
N GLN A 173 -17.70 -18.68 26.00
CA GLN A 173 -18.66 -17.74 26.58
C GLN A 173 -19.75 -17.37 25.57
N GLY A 174 -19.36 -17.06 24.33
CA GLY A 174 -20.29 -16.77 23.23
C GLY A 174 -21.25 -17.92 22.95
N LEU A 175 -20.75 -19.15 22.84
CA LEU A 175 -21.56 -20.34 22.60
C LEU A 175 -22.54 -20.61 23.75
N THR A 176 -22.12 -20.39 25.00
CA THR A 176 -23.01 -20.56 26.17
C THR A 176 -24.15 -19.55 26.16
N TRP A 177 -23.89 -18.32 25.71
CA TRP A 177 -24.94 -17.33 25.50
C TRP A 177 -25.87 -17.70 24.33
N ARG A 178 -25.31 -18.15 23.19
CA ARG A 178 -26.09 -18.50 22.00
C ARG A 178 -26.97 -19.76 22.18
N TYR A 179 -26.43 -20.80 22.83
CA TYR A 179 -27.06 -22.13 22.91
C TYR A 179 -27.37 -22.61 24.32
N GLY A 180 -26.67 -22.11 25.34
CA GLY A 180 -26.75 -22.60 26.73
C GLY A 180 -27.84 -21.94 27.57
N GLY A 181 -28.69 -21.09 26.99
CA GLY A 181 -29.81 -20.43 27.68
C GLY A 181 -29.38 -19.44 28.78
N LYS A 182 -28.11 -18.99 28.76
CA LYS A 182 -27.59 -17.98 29.70
C LYS A 182 -27.62 -16.60 29.09
N SER A 183 -27.78 -15.56 29.92
CA SER A 183 -27.56 -14.19 29.48
C SER A 183 -26.08 -13.97 29.14
N ARG A 184 -25.79 -12.95 28.32
CA ARG A 184 -24.41 -12.60 27.95
C ARG A 184 -23.55 -12.28 29.19
N THR A 185 -24.11 -11.61 30.19
CA THR A 185 -23.43 -11.32 31.46
C THR A 185 -23.08 -12.58 32.23
N ALA A 186 -24.05 -13.49 32.42
CA ALA A 186 -23.81 -14.74 33.14
C ALA A 186 -22.80 -15.65 32.41
N ALA A 187 -22.76 -15.61 31.07
CA ALA A 187 -21.80 -16.39 30.29
C ALA A 187 -20.35 -15.92 30.51
N THR A 188 -20.10 -14.63 30.74
CA THR A 188 -18.73 -14.08 30.91
C THR A 188 -18.01 -14.55 32.18
N GLU A 189 -18.75 -15.04 33.17
CA GLU A 189 -18.21 -15.53 34.44
C GLU A 189 -17.83 -17.02 34.39
N LEU A 190 -18.23 -17.73 33.32
CA LEU A 190 -18.01 -19.16 33.21
C LEU A 190 -16.60 -19.47 32.69
N SER A 191 -15.99 -20.49 33.29
CA SER A 191 -14.84 -21.17 32.71
C SER A 191 -15.23 -22.00 31.49
N ALA A 192 -14.28 -22.28 30.60
CA ALA A 192 -14.50 -23.13 29.42
C ALA A 192 -15.10 -24.51 29.78
N GLY A 193 -14.66 -25.12 30.88
CA GLY A 193 -15.18 -26.41 31.34
C GLY A 193 -16.64 -26.34 31.84
N GLN A 194 -17.04 -25.23 32.46
CA GLN A 194 -18.44 -25.01 32.85
C GLN A 194 -19.33 -24.73 31.63
N ALA A 195 -18.84 -23.91 30.69
CA ALA A 195 -19.49 -23.61 29.43
C ALA A 195 -19.80 -24.89 28.64
N GLN A 196 -18.81 -25.78 28.47
CA GLN A 196 -18.97 -27.03 27.73
C GLN A 196 -20.07 -27.94 28.33
N LYS A 197 -20.26 -27.98 29.66
CA LYS A 197 -21.31 -28.79 30.29
C LYS A 197 -22.74 -28.33 29.97
N LEU A 198 -22.91 -27.09 29.51
CA LEU A 198 -24.20 -26.51 29.17
C LEU A 198 -24.53 -26.65 27.67
N LEU A 199 -23.62 -27.21 26.88
CA LEU A 199 -23.73 -27.29 25.43
C LEU A 199 -23.96 -28.73 24.97
N LYS A 200 -24.63 -28.89 23.83
CA LYS A 200 -24.78 -30.21 23.18
C LYS A 200 -23.45 -30.65 22.58
N THR A 201 -23.23 -31.97 22.50
CA THR A 201 -21.99 -32.57 21.98
C THR A 201 -21.60 -32.04 20.61
N ALA A 202 -22.53 -31.95 19.66
CA ALA A 202 -22.26 -31.47 18.30
C ALA A 202 -21.70 -30.03 18.27
N ILE A 203 -22.15 -29.14 19.17
CA ILE A 203 -21.65 -27.77 19.28
C ILE A 203 -20.21 -27.77 19.80
N ILE A 204 -19.95 -28.59 20.82
CA ILE A 204 -18.62 -28.70 21.44
C ILE A 204 -17.61 -29.25 20.44
N GLU A 205 -17.98 -30.29 19.69
CA GLU A 205 -17.12 -30.91 18.68
C GLU A 205 -16.79 -29.92 17.55
N ARG A 206 -17.79 -29.23 17.01
CA ARG A 206 -17.57 -28.21 15.98
C ARG A 206 -16.67 -27.09 16.48
N ALA A 207 -16.93 -26.55 17.67
CA ALA A 207 -16.14 -25.46 18.24
C ALA A 207 -14.68 -25.87 18.50
N LYS A 208 -14.44 -27.09 19.00
CA LYS A 208 -13.09 -27.62 19.21
C LYS A 208 -12.32 -27.76 17.91
N TYR A 209 -12.98 -28.31 16.88
CA TYR A 209 -12.40 -28.43 15.54
C TYR A 209 -11.99 -27.07 14.96
N GLU A 210 -12.90 -26.09 14.98
CA GLU A 210 -12.59 -24.75 14.44
C GLU A 210 -11.47 -24.06 15.23
N LEU A 211 -11.48 -24.15 16.57
CA LEU A 211 -10.44 -23.58 17.43
C LEU A 211 -9.06 -24.18 17.11
N GLU A 212 -9.00 -25.50 16.91
CA GLU A 212 -7.74 -26.19 16.55
C GLU A 212 -7.22 -25.73 15.18
N VAL A 213 -8.09 -25.57 14.18
CA VAL A 213 -7.68 -25.09 12.85
C VAL A 213 -7.18 -23.64 12.92
N VAL A 214 -7.91 -22.75 13.60
CA VAL A 214 -7.53 -21.34 13.76
C VAL A 214 -6.21 -21.19 14.52
N GLU A 215 -5.97 -22.04 15.52
CA GLU A 215 -4.70 -22.08 16.25
C GLU A 215 -3.55 -22.49 15.33
N LYS A 216 -3.68 -23.60 14.59
CA LYS A 216 -2.64 -24.09 13.68
C LYS A 216 -2.25 -23.06 12.63
N MET A 217 -3.20 -22.25 12.18
CA MET A 217 -2.99 -21.20 11.18
C MET A 217 -2.49 -19.86 11.76
N GLY A 218 -2.51 -19.68 13.08
CA GLY A 218 -2.08 -18.44 13.72
C GLY A 218 -3.06 -17.27 13.57
N PHE A 219 -4.36 -17.53 13.39
CA PHE A 219 -5.38 -16.50 13.14
C PHE A 219 -6.17 -16.09 14.40
N ALA A 220 -5.69 -16.41 15.59
CA ALA A 220 -6.37 -16.07 16.84
C ALA A 220 -6.57 -14.56 17.01
N GLY A 221 -5.50 -13.76 16.85
CA GLY A 221 -5.56 -12.30 16.92
C GLY A 221 -6.52 -11.69 15.89
N TYR A 222 -6.61 -12.26 14.69
CA TYR A 222 -7.52 -11.80 13.64
C TYR A 222 -8.99 -11.89 14.07
N PHE A 223 -9.43 -13.04 14.57
CA PHE A 223 -10.80 -13.21 15.09
C PHE A 223 -11.11 -12.23 16.23
N ILE A 224 -10.16 -12.03 17.15
CA ILE A 224 -10.36 -11.11 18.28
C ILE A 224 -10.48 -9.67 17.80
N ILE A 225 -9.61 -9.22 16.88
CA ILE A 225 -9.67 -7.87 16.30
C ILE A 225 -11.01 -7.64 15.62
N VAL A 226 -11.43 -8.58 14.78
CA VAL A 226 -12.68 -8.47 14.04
C VAL A 226 -13.87 -8.42 14.99
N ALA A 227 -13.96 -9.33 15.96
CA ALA A 227 -15.00 -9.32 16.96
C ALA A 227 -14.99 -8.03 17.81
N ASP A 228 -13.84 -7.46 18.09
CA ASP A 228 -13.69 -6.30 18.97
C ASP A 228 -14.37 -5.05 18.42
N PHE A 229 -14.08 -4.64 17.18
CA PHE A 229 -14.72 -3.43 16.63
C PHE A 229 -16.20 -3.64 16.30
N ILE A 230 -16.60 -4.86 15.92
CA ILE A 230 -18.02 -5.19 15.71
C ILE A 230 -18.78 -5.06 17.02
N ASN A 231 -18.29 -5.70 18.08
CA ASN A 231 -18.95 -5.68 19.38
C ASN A 231 -18.97 -4.27 19.96
N TRP A 232 -17.88 -3.51 19.81
CA TRP A 232 -17.83 -2.09 20.20
C TRP A 232 -18.93 -1.26 19.55
N GLY A 233 -19.18 -1.48 18.25
CA GLY A 233 -20.21 -0.78 17.49
C GLY A 233 -21.62 -1.26 17.83
N LYS A 234 -21.85 -2.59 17.90
CA LYS A 234 -23.14 -3.18 18.28
C LYS A 234 -23.58 -2.71 19.67
N ASP A 235 -22.65 -2.65 20.62
CA ASP A 235 -22.94 -2.20 22.00
C ASP A 235 -23.24 -0.68 22.07
N ARG A 236 -23.05 0.07 20.98
CA ARG A 236 -23.43 1.49 20.78
C ARG A 236 -24.60 1.68 19.81
N GLY A 237 -25.31 0.60 19.49
CA GLY A 237 -26.46 0.62 18.58
C GLY A 237 -26.09 0.88 17.11
N ILE A 238 -24.83 0.68 16.69
CA ILE A 238 -24.49 0.63 15.26
C ILE A 238 -25.00 -0.70 14.72
N VAL A 239 -25.74 -0.65 13.62
CA VAL A 239 -26.26 -1.86 12.96
C VAL A 239 -25.16 -2.47 12.11
N PHE A 240 -24.99 -3.79 12.24
CA PHE A 240 -24.12 -4.61 11.40
C PHE A 240 -24.98 -5.64 10.67
N GLY A 241 -24.60 -5.99 9.45
CA GLY A 241 -25.26 -7.09 8.73
C GLY A 241 -25.12 -8.42 9.47
N PRO A 242 -25.95 -9.43 9.11
CA PRO A 242 -25.89 -10.76 9.73
C PRO A 242 -24.60 -11.54 9.42
N GLY A 243 -23.75 -11.00 8.55
CA GLY A 243 -22.54 -11.63 8.01
C GLY A 243 -22.71 -11.92 6.52
N ARG A 244 -21.61 -11.76 5.77
CA ARG A 244 -21.55 -12.08 4.34
C ARG A 244 -20.35 -12.97 4.04
N GLY A 245 -20.36 -13.58 2.86
CA GLY A 245 -19.29 -14.47 2.41
C GLY A 245 -19.19 -15.74 3.26
N SER A 246 -17.98 -16.31 3.30
CA SER A 246 -17.74 -17.60 3.95
C SER A 246 -17.68 -17.52 5.49
N ALA A 247 -17.45 -16.33 6.07
CA ALA A 247 -17.36 -16.14 7.53
C ALA A 247 -18.60 -16.65 8.29
N ALA A 248 -19.77 -16.66 7.64
CA ALA A 248 -21.03 -17.20 8.18
C ALA A 248 -20.98 -18.71 8.47
N GLY A 249 -20.07 -19.47 7.87
CA GLY A 249 -19.90 -20.90 8.10
C GLY A 249 -19.15 -21.27 9.39
N SER A 250 -18.62 -20.30 10.13
CA SER A 250 -17.88 -20.55 11.37
C SER A 250 -18.76 -20.40 12.61
N ILE A 251 -18.78 -21.43 13.46
CA ILE A 251 -19.44 -21.37 14.76
C ILE A 251 -18.73 -20.39 15.71
N MET A 252 -17.42 -20.22 15.55
CA MET A 252 -16.66 -19.20 16.28
C MET A 252 -17.11 -17.79 15.89
N SER A 253 -17.27 -17.51 14.59
CA SER A 253 -17.81 -16.22 14.12
C SER A 253 -19.19 -15.92 14.70
N TYR A 254 -20.07 -16.93 14.75
CA TYR A 254 -21.40 -16.80 15.34
C TYR A 254 -21.35 -16.56 16.86
N ALA A 255 -20.50 -17.32 17.57
CA ALA A 255 -20.29 -17.20 19.01
C ALA A 255 -19.77 -15.81 19.40
N MET A 256 -18.82 -15.28 18.64
CA MET A 256 -18.16 -13.99 18.89
C MET A 256 -18.95 -12.79 18.36
N ARG A 257 -20.16 -12.99 17.82
CA ARG A 257 -21.00 -11.96 17.20
C ARG A 257 -20.37 -11.31 15.97
N ILE A 258 -19.43 -11.98 15.31
CA ILE A 258 -18.96 -11.58 13.99
C ILE A 258 -20.10 -11.77 12.99
N THR A 259 -20.80 -12.90 13.10
CA THR A 259 -22.01 -13.22 12.32
C THR A 259 -23.21 -13.39 13.26
N GLU A 260 -24.42 -13.28 12.71
CA GLU A 260 -25.69 -13.49 13.42
C GLU A 260 -26.45 -14.74 12.93
N LEU A 261 -25.85 -15.51 12.02
CA LEU A 261 -26.44 -16.71 11.45
C LEU A 261 -25.83 -17.97 12.07
N ASP A 262 -26.69 -18.88 12.52
CA ASP A 262 -26.29 -20.14 13.16
C ASP A 262 -25.83 -21.16 12.10
N PRO A 263 -24.52 -21.48 12.01
CA PRO A 263 -24.02 -22.35 10.97
C PRO A 263 -24.49 -23.80 11.11
N LEU A 264 -24.81 -24.26 12.33
CA LEU A 264 -25.28 -25.63 12.55
C LEU A 264 -26.75 -25.79 12.16
N GLN A 265 -27.56 -24.75 12.36
CA GLN A 265 -28.97 -24.76 11.95
C GLN A 265 -29.13 -24.82 10.43
N TYR A 266 -28.25 -24.12 9.70
CA TYR A 266 -28.32 -24.00 8.24
C TYR A 266 -27.30 -24.87 7.50
N ASP A 267 -26.65 -25.81 8.19
CA ASP A 267 -25.66 -26.74 7.64
C ASP A 267 -24.54 -26.05 6.84
N LEU A 268 -24.04 -24.94 7.37
CA LEU A 268 -22.96 -24.17 6.76
C LEU A 268 -21.60 -24.79 7.11
N LEU A 269 -20.75 -24.88 6.09
CA LEU A 269 -19.44 -25.52 6.18
C LEU A 269 -18.36 -24.54 6.61
N PHE A 270 -17.58 -24.91 7.62
CA PHE A 270 -16.44 -24.13 8.10
C PHE A 270 -15.28 -24.16 7.10
N GLU A 271 -15.11 -25.27 6.41
CA GLU A 271 -14.01 -25.54 5.47
C GLU A 271 -14.09 -24.62 4.23
N ARG A 272 -15.29 -24.08 3.94
CA ARG A 272 -15.47 -23.03 2.93
C ARG A 272 -14.89 -21.68 3.39
N PHE A 273 -14.82 -21.46 4.69
CA PHE A 273 -14.20 -20.28 5.30
C PHE A 273 -12.70 -20.48 5.50
N LEU A 274 -12.32 -21.54 6.20
CA LEU A 274 -10.94 -21.89 6.50
C LEU A 274 -10.70 -23.36 6.17
N ASN A 275 -9.98 -23.61 5.10
CA ASN A 275 -9.61 -24.96 4.69
C ASN A 275 -8.35 -25.41 5.45
N PRO A 276 -8.41 -26.46 6.29
CA PRO A 276 -7.26 -26.93 7.07
C PRO A 276 -6.05 -27.35 6.21
N ASP A 277 -6.29 -27.78 4.97
CA ASP A 277 -5.25 -28.24 4.04
C ASP A 277 -4.57 -27.09 3.28
N ARG A 278 -5.08 -25.85 3.42
CA ARG A 278 -4.54 -24.66 2.75
C ARG A 278 -4.48 -23.48 3.70
N ILE A 279 -3.26 -23.22 4.20
CA ILE A 279 -2.99 -22.00 4.98
C ILE A 279 -3.11 -20.79 4.03
N SER A 280 -4.21 -20.07 4.16
CA SER A 280 -4.46 -18.81 3.46
C SER A 280 -5.18 -17.86 4.40
N MET A 281 -4.87 -16.57 4.31
CA MET A 281 -5.50 -15.56 5.16
C MET A 281 -7.01 -15.52 4.86
N PRO A 282 -7.88 -15.71 5.86
CA PRO A 282 -9.31 -15.62 5.67
C PRO A 282 -9.73 -14.17 5.45
N ASP A 283 -10.74 -13.97 4.61
CA ASP A 283 -11.34 -12.66 4.40
C ASP A 283 -12.69 -12.58 5.14
N MET A 284 -12.85 -11.59 6.01
CA MET A 284 -14.08 -11.33 6.77
C MET A 284 -14.62 -9.95 6.39
N ASP A 285 -15.44 -9.93 5.34
CA ASP A 285 -16.16 -8.74 4.96
C ASP A 285 -17.31 -8.43 5.92
N ILE A 286 -17.45 -7.15 6.27
CA ILE A 286 -18.43 -6.71 7.27
C ILE A 286 -19.29 -5.58 6.71
N ASP A 287 -20.59 -5.82 6.68
CA ASP A 287 -21.57 -4.80 6.36
C ASP A 287 -21.87 -3.96 7.61
N ILE A 288 -21.61 -2.66 7.51
CA ILE A 288 -21.81 -1.68 8.59
C ILE A 288 -22.85 -0.67 8.12
N GLN A 289 -23.70 -0.20 9.02
CA GLN A 289 -24.58 0.94 8.77
C GLN A 289 -23.80 2.10 8.14
N ASP A 290 -24.19 2.47 6.92
CA ASP A 290 -23.51 3.48 6.10
C ASP A 290 -23.27 4.80 6.86
N SER A 291 -24.32 5.36 7.46
CA SER A 291 -24.27 6.63 8.17
C SER A 291 -23.41 6.64 9.45
N ARG A 292 -22.95 5.48 9.93
CA ARG A 292 -22.14 5.34 11.16
C ARG A 292 -20.85 4.55 10.94
N ARG A 293 -20.50 4.24 9.68
CA ARG A 293 -19.29 3.48 9.33
C ARG A 293 -18.02 4.18 9.84
N ASP A 294 -17.97 5.50 9.72
CA ASP A 294 -16.82 6.30 10.14
C ASP A 294 -16.56 6.24 11.65
N GLU A 295 -17.58 6.00 12.48
CA GLU A 295 -17.38 5.82 13.92
C GLU A 295 -16.56 4.57 14.22
N VAL A 296 -16.82 3.48 13.49
CA VAL A 296 -16.08 2.20 13.62
C VAL A 296 -14.65 2.36 13.11
N ILE A 297 -14.46 3.03 11.98
CA ILE A 297 -13.12 3.33 11.46
C ILE A 297 -12.33 4.18 12.46
N ASN A 298 -12.95 5.23 13.02
CA ASN A 298 -12.33 6.08 14.03
C ASN A 298 -12.00 5.31 15.33
N TYR A 299 -12.81 4.33 15.71
CA TYR A 299 -12.48 3.43 16.81
C TYR A 299 -11.22 2.62 16.50
N CYS A 300 -11.15 2.01 15.32
CA CYS A 300 -9.96 1.26 14.89
C CYS A 300 -8.71 2.15 14.88
N ILE A 301 -8.80 3.38 14.36
CA ILE A 301 -7.69 4.36 14.38
C ILE A 301 -7.23 4.64 15.81
N LYS A 302 -8.16 4.91 16.73
CA LYS A 302 -7.83 5.22 18.14
C LYS A 302 -7.23 4.03 18.88
N LYS A 303 -7.71 2.81 18.59
CA LYS A 303 -7.30 1.60 19.30
C LYS A 303 -6.02 0.97 18.74
N TYR A 304 -5.90 0.88 17.42
CA TYR A 304 -4.81 0.17 16.74
C TYR A 304 -3.69 1.09 16.25
N GLY A 305 -3.89 2.41 16.31
CA GLY A 305 -2.86 3.42 16.01
C GLY A 305 -3.15 4.18 14.72
N ARG A 306 -3.01 5.51 14.79
CA ARG A 306 -3.22 6.42 13.65
C ARG A 306 -2.20 6.19 12.52
N ASP A 307 -1.02 5.69 12.86
CA ASP A 307 0.07 5.33 11.96
C ASP A 307 -0.09 3.93 11.32
N ARG A 308 -1.12 3.17 11.69
CA ARG A 308 -1.30 1.76 11.31
C ARG A 308 -2.66 1.44 10.67
N VAL A 309 -3.56 2.41 10.62
CA VAL A 309 -4.91 2.24 10.09
C VAL A 309 -5.14 3.26 8.98
N ALA A 310 -5.36 2.76 7.77
CA ALA A 310 -5.68 3.56 6.59
C ALA A 310 -6.66 2.79 5.69
N ASN A 311 -7.36 3.52 4.83
CA ASN A 311 -8.17 2.90 3.78
C ASN A 311 -7.27 2.43 2.64
N ILE A 312 -7.66 1.34 1.99
CA ILE A 312 -7.02 0.89 0.74
C ILE A 312 -7.49 1.81 -0.39
N VAL A 313 -6.55 2.32 -1.18
CA VAL A 313 -6.84 3.17 -2.34
C VAL A 313 -7.46 2.36 -3.47
N THR A 314 -8.33 2.99 -4.25
CA THR A 314 -8.86 2.42 -5.51
C THR A 314 -8.36 3.24 -6.67
N PHE A 315 -7.71 2.59 -7.64
CA PHE A 315 -7.27 3.23 -8.89
C PHE A 315 -8.34 3.04 -9.97
N GLY A 316 -9.03 4.13 -10.32
CA GLY A 316 -9.93 4.14 -11.47
C GLY A 316 -9.15 3.93 -12.75
N ARG A 317 -9.53 2.94 -13.55
CA ARG A 317 -9.01 2.75 -14.91
C ARG A 317 -9.94 3.44 -15.89
N MET A 318 -9.38 3.99 -16.97
CA MET A 318 -10.17 4.48 -18.09
C MET A 318 -10.98 3.31 -18.65
N ALA A 319 -12.31 3.45 -18.62
CA ALA A 319 -13.27 2.44 -19.07
C ALA A 319 -13.66 2.69 -20.53
#